data_AF-A0A5C9CLE0-F1
#
_entry.id   AF-A0A5C9CLE0-F1
#
_cell.length_a   1.000
_cell.length_b   1.000
_cell.length_c   1.000
_cell.angle_alpha   90.00
_cell.angle_beta   90.00
_cell.angle_gamma   90.00
#
_symmetry.space_group_name_H-M   'P 1'
#
loop_
_entity.id
_entity.type
_entity.pdbx_description
1 polymer ?
#
loop_
_entity_poly.entity_id
_entity_poly.type
_entity_poly.pdbx_seq_one_letter_code
_entity_poly.pdbx_strand_id
1 'polypeptide(L)'
;MPTSVALSSHFEMFVKQQVSTGRFNNVSEVVRAGLRLLEDHEQNQALKLRELQIPTTGTQIPKHSQRSISQGSGLMRLELSPLATADLEAIGDYIAKDSLGNALNFIQGMRAQCQKIVRAPMAYVARPELGMGLRSCAHGRYVIFFRAHDAVVRVERILHSAMDIQSDLLSPQTPIEK
;
A
#
# COMPACT_ATOMS: atom_id res chain seq x y z
N MET A 1 -12.21 2.98 32.41
CA MET A 1 -11.10 3.16 33.37
C MET A 1 -9.86 3.55 32.57
N PRO A 2 -9.13 4.63 32.88
CA PRO A 2 -7.83 4.87 32.25
C PRO A 2 -6.84 3.78 32.69
N THR A 3 -6.23 3.09 31.73
CA THR A 3 -5.19 2.10 31.99
C THR A 3 -3.84 2.81 32.09
N SER A 4 -3.18 2.76 33.24
CA SER A 4 -1.83 3.28 33.42
C SER A 4 -0.81 2.25 32.95
N VAL A 5 0.19 2.69 32.18
CA VAL A 5 1.22 1.81 31.60
C VAL A 5 2.59 2.43 31.88
N ALA A 6 3.51 1.63 32.43
CA ALA A 6 4.89 2.06 32.66
C ALA A 6 5.68 1.95 31.35
N LEU A 7 6.30 3.05 30.94
CA LEU A 7 7.19 3.09 29.78
C LEU A 7 8.65 3.12 30.24
N SER A 8 9.54 2.52 29.47
CA SER A 8 10.98 2.68 29.70
C SER A 8 11.43 4.10 29.30
N SER A 9 12.57 4.55 29.83
CA SER A 9 13.10 5.90 29.55
C SER A 9 13.28 6.17 28.05
N HIS A 10 13.59 5.15 27.25
CA HIS A 10 13.67 5.26 25.80
C HIS A 10 12.32 5.67 25.18
N PHE A 11 11.25 4.96 25.55
CA PHE A 11 9.91 5.24 25.00
C PHE A 11 9.33 6.55 25.53
N GLU A 12 9.66 6.94 26.76
CA GLU A 12 9.28 8.26 27.28
C GLU A 12 9.90 9.40 26.47
N MET A 13 11.19 9.31 26.12
CA MET A 13 11.85 10.29 25.26
C MET A 13 11.22 10.34 23.88
N PHE A 14 10.96 9.17 23.28
CA PHE A 14 10.27 9.08 22.00
C PHE A 14 8.89 9.77 22.05
N VAL A 15 8.04 9.40 23.01
CA VAL A 15 6.70 9.98 23.17
C VAL A 15 6.77 11.50 23.38
N LYS A 16 7.69 11.98 24.23
CA LYS A 16 7.88 13.43 24.46
C LYS A 16 8.26 14.14 23.17
N GLN A 17 9.20 13.59 22.40
CA GLN A 17 9.60 14.17 21.12
C GLN A 17 8.43 14.24 20.14
N GLN A 18 7.65 13.17 20.01
CA GLN A 18 6.49 13.10 19.12
C GLN A 18 5.38 14.11 19.46
N VAL A 19 5.20 14.41 20.75
CA VAL A 19 4.25 15.45 21.19
C VAL A 19 4.85 16.85 21.02
N SER A 20 6.13 17.06 21.36
CA SER A 20 6.77 18.37 21.26
C SER A 20 6.93 18.86 19.82
N THR A 21 7.09 17.94 18.86
CA THR A 21 7.14 18.29 17.43
C THR A 21 5.76 18.60 16.85
N GLY A 22 4.68 18.46 17.64
CA GLY A 22 3.31 18.67 17.20
C GLY A 22 2.75 17.53 16.35
N ARG A 23 3.48 16.40 16.22
CA ARG A 23 3.01 15.25 15.45
C ARG A 23 1.81 14.55 16.11
N PHE A 24 1.72 14.61 17.44
CA PHE A 24 0.57 14.16 18.22
C PHE A 24 0.20 15.17 19.29
N ASN A 25 -1.10 15.34 19.56
CA ASN A 25 -1.56 16.35 20.52
C ASN A 25 -1.31 15.94 21.97
N ASN A 26 -1.20 14.62 22.22
CA ASN A 26 -0.99 14.07 23.55
C ASN A 26 -0.41 12.65 23.49
N VAL A 27 0.10 12.19 24.64
CA VAL A 27 0.69 10.86 24.83
C VAL A 27 -0.29 9.74 24.46
N SER A 28 -1.58 9.89 24.79
CA SER A 28 -2.56 8.83 24.54
C SER A 28 -2.76 8.57 23.05
N GLU A 29 -2.64 9.59 22.19
CA GLU A 29 -2.67 9.42 20.74
C GLU A 29 -1.45 8.65 20.22
N VAL A 30 -0.26 8.96 20.75
CA VAL A 30 0.99 8.25 20.40
C VAL A 30 0.87 6.76 20.74
N VAL A 31 0.41 6.45 21.96
CA VAL A 31 0.26 5.07 22.42
C VAL A 31 -0.79 4.32 21.60
N ARG A 32 -1.94 4.95 21.31
CA ARG A 32 -2.98 4.35 20.45
C ARG A 32 -2.49 4.14 19.01
N ALA A 33 -1.63 5.00 18.49
CA ALA A 33 -1.03 4.82 17.17
C ALA A 33 -0.07 3.61 17.18
N GLY A 34 0.76 3.48 18.22
CA GLY A 34 1.63 2.33 18.41
C GLY A 34 0.88 1.01 18.52
N LEU A 35 -0.21 0.97 19.30
CA LEU A 35 -1.03 -0.24 19.45
C LEU A 35 -1.76 -0.63 18.16
N ARG A 36 -2.25 0.35 17.39
CA ARG A 36 -2.84 0.08 16.07
C ARG A 36 -1.83 -0.55 15.11
N LEU A 37 -0.60 -0.06 15.11
CA LEU A 37 0.47 -0.65 14.30
C LEU A 37 0.79 -2.09 14.72
N LEU A 38 0.77 -2.39 16.02
CA LEU A 38 0.97 -3.74 16.52
C LEU A 38 -0.17 -4.68 16.08
N GLU A 39 -1.42 -4.23 16.23
CA GLU A 39 -2.60 -5.00 15.81
C GLU A 39 -2.58 -5.32 14.30
N ASP A 40 -2.28 -4.32 13.47
CA ASP A 40 -2.11 -4.51 12.03
C ASP A 40 -0.98 -5.51 11.73
N HIS A 41 0.13 -5.46 12.49
CA HIS A 41 1.25 -6.38 12.30
C HIS A 41 0.85 -7.83 12.63
N GLU A 42 0.16 -8.06 13.74
CA GLU A 42 -0.31 -9.39 14.14
C GLU A 42 -1.33 -9.95 13.14
N GLN A 43 -2.26 -9.14 12.65
CA GLN A 43 -3.23 -9.55 11.63
C GLN A 43 -2.54 -9.95 10.31
N ASN A 44 -1.55 -9.17 9.87
CA ASN A 44 -0.79 -9.48 8.67
C ASN A 44 0.06 -10.76 8.82
N GLN A 45 0.65 -11.00 10.00
CA GLN A 45 1.34 -12.25 10.29
C GLN A 45 0.37 -13.44 10.27
N ALA A 46 -0.80 -13.32 10.91
CA ALA A 46 -1.80 -14.38 10.96
C ALA A 46 -2.31 -14.78 9.57
N LEU A 47 -2.52 -13.82 8.66
CA LEU A 47 -2.89 -14.09 7.28
C LEU A 47 -1.79 -14.84 6.53
N LYS A 48 -0.53 -14.47 6.74
CA LYS A 48 0.62 -15.11 6.10
C LYS A 48 0.83 -16.55 6.57
N LEU A 49 0.65 -16.81 7.87
CA LEU A 49 0.70 -18.16 8.41
C LEU A 49 -0.46 -19.04 7.88
N ARG A 50 -1.66 -18.48 7.70
CA ARG A 50 -2.78 -19.20 7.08
C ARG A 50 -2.52 -19.55 5.62
N GLU A 51 -1.88 -18.67 4.85
CA GLU A 51 -1.47 -18.97 3.46
C GLU A 51 -0.43 -20.11 3.41
N LEU A 52 0.41 -20.26 4.43
CA LEU A 52 1.45 -21.31 4.51
C LEU A 52 0.92 -22.68 4.96
N GLN A 53 -0.31 -22.76 5.49
CA GLN A 53 -0.87 -23.99 6.06
C GLN A 53 -1.87 -24.74 5.16
N ILE A 54 -1.99 -24.37 3.88
CA ILE A 54 -2.75 -25.21 2.93
C ILE A 54 -1.99 -26.55 2.79
N PRO A 55 -2.57 -27.69 3.20
CA PRO A 55 -1.87 -28.97 3.12
C PRO A 55 -1.84 -29.39 1.66
N THR A 56 -0.65 -29.33 1.06
CA THR A 56 -0.31 -29.99 -0.20
C THR A 56 -0.28 -31.50 0.03
N THR A 57 -1.44 -32.13 0.26
CA THR A 57 -1.57 -33.59 0.27
C THR A 57 -2.17 -34.01 -1.06
N GLY A 58 -1.33 -34.57 -1.93
CA GLY A 58 -1.79 -35.28 -3.11
C GLY A 58 -2.57 -36.53 -2.72
N THR A 59 -3.69 -36.80 -3.40
CA THR A 59 -4.09 -38.12 -3.92
C THR A 59 -5.35 -38.00 -4.80
N GLN A 60 -5.13 -38.31 -6.08
CA GLN A 60 -6.01 -38.90 -7.09
C GLN A 60 -7.27 -38.20 -7.64
N ILE A 61 -7.29 -38.29 -8.97
CA ILE A 61 -8.24 -37.82 -9.98
C ILE A 61 -9.45 -38.78 -10.09
N PRO A 62 -10.67 -38.27 -10.33
CA PRO A 62 -11.58 -38.89 -11.29
C PRO A 62 -11.60 -38.09 -12.59
N LYS A 63 -11.20 -38.75 -13.69
CA LYS A 63 -11.22 -38.23 -15.06
C LYS A 63 -12.63 -38.44 -15.63
N HIS A 64 -13.46 -37.41 -15.62
CA HIS A 64 -14.52 -37.12 -16.61
C HIS A 64 -15.19 -35.83 -16.11
N SER A 65 -15.10 -34.68 -16.78
CA SER A 65 -15.39 -34.44 -18.18
C SER A 65 -14.51 -33.27 -18.64
N GLN A 66 -13.65 -33.53 -19.62
CA GLN A 66 -13.01 -32.47 -20.38
C GLN A 66 -14.08 -31.77 -21.22
N ARG A 67 -14.68 -30.71 -20.66
CA ARG A 67 -14.89 -29.49 -21.42
C ARG A 67 -13.75 -28.54 -21.09
N SER A 68 -12.70 -28.71 -21.87
CA SER A 68 -11.62 -27.76 -22.04
C SER A 68 -12.16 -26.36 -22.28
N ILE A 69 -11.87 -25.43 -21.37
CA ILE A 69 -11.57 -24.05 -21.71
C ILE A 69 -10.31 -23.67 -20.91
N SER A 70 -9.18 -23.78 -21.64
CA SER A 70 -7.93 -23.02 -21.57
C SER A 70 -7.40 -22.52 -20.22
N GLN A 71 -6.13 -22.84 -20.00
CA GLN A 71 -5.16 -22.00 -19.31
C GLN A 71 -5.52 -20.50 -19.33
N GLY A 72 -5.54 -19.91 -18.14
CA GLY A 72 -5.50 -18.48 -17.91
C GLY A 72 -4.48 -18.15 -16.82
N SER A 73 -3.33 -18.82 -16.84
CA SER A 73 -2.11 -18.28 -16.22
C SER A 73 -1.66 -17.07 -17.03
N GLY A 74 -2.43 -15.99 -16.97
CA GLY A 74 -1.89 -14.66 -17.26
C GLY A 74 -1.17 -14.24 -16.00
N LEU A 75 0.11 -14.58 -15.86
CA LEU A 75 0.93 -14.06 -14.75
C LEU A 75 1.07 -12.56 -15.00
N MET A 76 0.09 -11.78 -14.51
CA MET A 76 0.09 -10.35 -14.73
C MET A 76 1.36 -9.77 -14.10
N ARG A 77 2.12 -9.03 -14.89
CA ARG A 77 3.36 -8.38 -14.46
C ARG A 77 3.04 -6.97 -13.99
N LEU A 78 3.69 -6.55 -12.92
CA LEU A 78 3.67 -5.16 -12.47
C LEU A 78 4.80 -4.39 -13.14
N GLU A 79 4.47 -3.24 -13.73
CA GLU A 79 5.43 -2.24 -14.21
C GLU A 79 5.17 -0.90 -13.53
N LEU A 80 6.23 -0.13 -13.28
CA LEU A 80 6.14 1.24 -12.79
C LEU A 80 6.60 2.18 -13.90
N SER A 81 5.84 3.24 -14.15
CA SER A 81 6.32 4.34 -14.96
C SER A 81 7.48 5.06 -14.24
N PRO A 82 8.34 5.80 -14.97
CA PRO A 82 9.35 6.64 -14.34
C PRO A 82 8.78 7.65 -13.33
N LEU A 83 7.59 8.19 -13.60
CA LEU A 83 6.92 9.13 -12.70
C LEU A 83 6.38 8.43 -11.44
N ALA A 84 5.86 7.21 -11.55
CA ALA A 84 5.42 6.44 -10.39
C ALA A 84 6.60 6.08 -9.47
N THR A 85 7.78 5.78 -10.04
CA THR A 85 9.01 5.59 -9.25
C THR A 85 9.41 6.87 -8.53
N ALA A 86 9.44 8.00 -9.24
CA ALA A 86 9.76 9.30 -8.65
C ALA A 86 8.74 9.71 -7.56
N ASP A 87 7.45 9.42 -7.74
CA ASP A 87 6.41 9.62 -6.73
C ASP A 87 6.73 8.80 -5.46
N LEU A 88 7.07 7.51 -5.60
CA LEU A 88 7.42 6.65 -4.46
C LEU A 88 8.67 7.13 -3.72
N GLU A 89 9.70 7.54 -4.45
CA GLU A 89 10.94 8.09 -3.89
C GLU A 89 10.65 9.37 -3.12
N ALA A 90 9.97 10.34 -3.75
CA ALA A 90 9.65 11.61 -3.13
C ALA A 90 8.76 11.45 -1.88
N ILE A 91 7.75 10.58 -1.93
CA ILE A 91 6.89 10.30 -0.79
C ILE A 91 7.69 9.58 0.31
N GLY A 92 8.50 8.59 -0.06
CA GLY A 92 9.36 7.85 0.86
C GLY A 92 10.32 8.78 1.62
N ASP A 93 11.03 9.63 0.88
CA ASP A 93 11.96 10.63 1.43
C ASP A 93 11.24 11.63 2.33
N TYR A 94 10.06 12.09 1.93
CA TYR A 94 9.25 12.99 2.74
C TYR A 94 8.85 12.35 4.08
N ILE A 95 8.35 11.10 4.05
CA ILE A 95 7.97 10.38 5.27
C ILE A 95 9.21 10.06 6.13
N ALA A 96 10.34 9.73 5.50
CA ALA A 96 11.58 9.38 6.18
C ALA A 96 12.18 10.54 6.98
N LYS A 97 11.92 11.80 6.58
CA LYS A 97 12.29 13.01 7.38
C LYS A 97 11.71 12.98 8.79
N ASP A 98 10.55 12.35 8.96
CA ASP A 98 9.84 12.25 10.23
C ASP A 98 10.10 10.89 10.90
N SER A 99 10.04 9.79 10.14
CA SER A 99 10.45 8.46 10.63
C SER A 99 10.72 7.48 9.50
N LEU A 100 11.93 6.88 9.52
CA LEU A 100 12.30 5.79 8.61
C LEU A 100 11.37 4.57 8.73
N GLY A 101 10.92 4.23 9.94
CA GLY A 101 9.99 3.12 10.16
C GLY A 101 8.66 3.33 9.42
N ASN A 102 8.16 4.57 9.42
CA ASN A 102 6.94 4.91 8.68
C ASN A 102 7.15 4.87 7.16
N ALA A 103 8.32 5.26 6.67
CA ALA A 103 8.66 5.15 5.25
C ALA A 103 8.68 3.68 4.81
N LEU A 104 9.28 2.78 5.62
CA LEU A 104 9.28 1.34 5.33
C LEU A 104 7.87 0.74 5.35
N ASN A 105 7.04 1.12 6.33
CA ASN A 105 5.65 0.67 6.41
C ASN A 105 4.83 1.16 5.21
N PHE A 106 5.04 2.40 4.78
CA PHE A 106 4.42 2.96 3.58
C PHE A 106 4.78 2.15 2.33
N ILE A 107 6.08 1.89 2.09
CA ILE A 107 6.53 1.13 0.91
C ILE A 107 5.97 -0.30 0.93
N GLN A 108 5.92 -0.95 2.10
CA GLN A 108 5.31 -2.28 2.24
C GLN A 108 3.82 -2.27 1.94
N GLY A 109 3.08 -1.27 2.44
CA GLY A 109 1.66 -1.07 2.16
C GLY A 109 1.38 -0.85 0.67
N MET A 110 2.15 0.03 0.02
CA MET A 110 2.11 0.26 -1.42
C MET A 110 2.34 -1.02 -2.22
N ARG A 111 3.39 -1.77 -1.89
CA ARG A 111 3.69 -3.05 -2.54
C ARG A 111 2.55 -4.06 -2.40
N ALA A 112 1.99 -4.21 -1.19
CA ALA A 112 0.86 -5.10 -0.95
C ALA A 112 -0.38 -4.70 -1.76
N GLN A 113 -0.64 -3.39 -1.89
CA GLN A 113 -1.72 -2.89 -2.71
C GLN A 113 -1.50 -3.19 -4.21
N CYS A 114 -0.30 -2.93 -4.74
CA CYS A 114 0.03 -3.26 -6.13
C CYS A 114 -0.15 -4.75 -6.44
N GLN A 115 0.17 -5.65 -5.51
CA GLN A 115 -0.08 -7.08 -5.68
C GLN A 115 -1.59 -7.41 -5.80
N LYS A 116 -2.44 -6.73 -5.04
CA LYS A 116 -3.91 -6.87 -5.18
C LYS A 116 -4.39 -6.36 -6.53
N ILE A 117 -3.83 -5.24 -7.00
CA ILE A 117 -4.13 -4.68 -8.33
C ILE A 117 -3.77 -5.68 -9.43
N VAL A 118 -2.57 -6.26 -9.39
CA VAL A 118 -2.11 -7.26 -10.37
C VAL A 118 -3.04 -8.47 -10.44
N ARG A 119 -3.57 -8.93 -9.30
CA ARG A 119 -4.47 -10.10 -9.26
C ARG A 119 -5.85 -9.81 -9.87
N ALA A 120 -6.37 -8.59 -9.71
CA ALA A 120 -7.72 -8.24 -10.13
C ALA A 120 -7.82 -6.76 -10.56
N PRO A 121 -7.14 -6.35 -11.65
CA PRO A 121 -7.06 -4.94 -12.01
C PRO A 121 -8.42 -4.35 -12.39
N MET A 122 -9.30 -5.18 -12.95
CA MET A 122 -10.65 -4.80 -13.36
C MET A 122 -11.61 -4.56 -12.18
N ALA A 123 -11.22 -4.90 -10.94
CA ALA A 123 -12.03 -4.66 -9.75
C ALA A 123 -12.01 -3.20 -9.28
N TYR A 124 -11.03 -2.41 -9.75
CA TYR A 124 -10.86 -1.00 -9.33
C TYR A 124 -11.57 -0.02 -10.26
N VAL A 125 -11.77 1.21 -9.79
CA VAL A 125 -12.58 2.23 -10.50
C VAL A 125 -11.92 2.63 -11.82
N ALA A 126 -12.65 2.49 -12.93
CA ALA A 126 -12.23 3.02 -14.22
C ALA A 126 -12.35 4.56 -14.23
N ARG A 127 -11.36 5.22 -14.83
CA ARG A 127 -11.23 6.68 -14.92
C ARG A 127 -11.12 7.14 -16.37
N PRO A 128 -12.08 6.82 -17.26
CA PRO A 128 -12.01 7.20 -18.67
C PRO A 128 -11.90 8.73 -18.86
N GLU A 129 -12.40 9.51 -17.91
CA GLU A 129 -12.33 10.97 -17.88
C GLU A 129 -10.90 11.51 -17.74
N LEU A 130 -9.99 10.72 -17.17
CA LEU A 130 -8.57 11.06 -16.98
C LEU A 130 -7.66 10.42 -18.05
N GLY A 131 -8.20 9.53 -18.87
CA GLY A 131 -7.47 8.87 -19.95
C GLY A 131 -7.99 7.45 -20.24
N MET A 132 -7.89 7.05 -21.51
CA MET A 132 -8.33 5.72 -21.95
C MET A 132 -7.63 4.60 -21.18
N GLY A 133 -8.41 3.65 -20.65
CA GLY A 133 -7.89 2.49 -19.93
C GLY A 133 -7.28 2.79 -18.56
N LEU A 134 -7.32 4.05 -18.10
CA LEU A 134 -6.86 4.43 -16.78
C LEU A 134 -7.84 3.96 -15.72
N ARG A 135 -7.29 3.53 -14.59
CA ARG A 135 -8.01 3.10 -13.40
C ARG A 135 -7.35 3.70 -12.17
N SER A 136 -8.11 3.78 -11.08
CA SER A 136 -7.62 4.33 -9.81
C SER A 136 -7.99 3.44 -8.63
N CYS A 137 -7.11 3.37 -7.63
CA CYS A 137 -7.46 2.86 -6.32
C CYS A 137 -6.96 3.78 -5.20
N ALA A 138 -7.83 4.09 -4.25
CA ALA A 138 -7.43 4.76 -3.02
C ALA A 138 -6.71 3.79 -2.08
N HIS A 139 -5.65 4.26 -1.43
CA HIS A 139 -4.92 3.54 -0.40
C HIS A 139 -4.42 4.53 0.65
N GLY A 140 -5.15 4.60 1.77
CA GLY A 140 -4.89 5.59 2.81
C GLY A 140 -5.00 7.00 2.25
N ARG A 141 -3.90 7.77 2.36
CA ARG A 141 -3.83 9.16 1.88
C ARG A 141 -3.46 9.28 0.41
N TYR A 142 -3.24 8.18 -0.30
CA TYR A 142 -2.75 8.20 -1.68
C TYR A 142 -3.73 7.52 -2.63
N VAL A 143 -3.65 7.90 -3.91
CA VAL A 143 -4.38 7.31 -5.02
C VAL A 143 -3.37 6.76 -6.01
N ILE A 144 -3.48 5.47 -6.32
CA ILE A 144 -2.66 4.79 -7.32
C ILE A 144 -3.41 4.81 -8.63
N PHE A 145 -2.83 5.44 -9.66
CA PHE A 145 -3.34 5.45 -11.02
C PHE A 145 -2.57 4.44 -11.85
N PHE A 146 -3.30 3.58 -12.56
CA PHE A 146 -2.69 2.50 -13.34
C PHE A 146 -3.51 2.18 -14.59
N ARG A 147 -2.85 1.57 -15.56
CA ARG A 147 -3.47 0.95 -16.73
C ARG A 147 -3.28 -0.56 -16.64
N ALA A 148 -4.26 -1.30 -17.13
CA ALA A 148 -4.19 -2.75 -17.20
C ALA A 148 -4.55 -3.18 -18.63
N HIS A 149 -3.60 -3.81 -19.30
CA HIS A 149 -3.75 -4.31 -20.67
C HIS A 149 -3.01 -5.64 -20.82
N ASP A 150 -3.57 -6.56 -21.60
CA ASP A 150 -3.06 -7.92 -21.80
C ASP A 150 -2.73 -8.64 -20.48
N ALA A 151 -1.43 -8.69 -20.15
CA ALA A 151 -0.85 -9.31 -18.98
C ALA A 151 0.05 -8.35 -18.18
N VAL A 152 -0.15 -7.03 -18.34
CA VAL A 152 0.64 -6.01 -17.64
C VAL A 152 -0.29 -5.04 -16.91
N VAL A 153 0.00 -4.83 -15.63
CA VAL A 153 -0.48 -3.69 -14.85
C VAL A 153 0.66 -2.69 -14.78
N ARG A 154 0.48 -1.54 -15.41
CA ARG A 154 1.43 -0.44 -15.36
C ARG A 154 0.90 0.65 -14.45
N VAL A 155 1.58 0.90 -13.34
CA VAL A 155 1.29 2.05 -12.47
C VAL A 155 1.85 3.29 -13.13
N GLU A 156 0.98 4.24 -13.42
CA GLU A 156 1.36 5.48 -14.09
C GLU A 156 1.75 6.55 -13.07
N ARG A 157 1.02 6.68 -11.95
CA ARG A 157 1.29 7.67 -10.89
C ARG A 157 0.80 7.22 -9.51
N ILE A 158 1.42 7.76 -8.47
CA ILE A 158 0.96 7.62 -7.08
C ILE A 158 0.86 9.01 -6.47
N LEU A 159 -0.37 9.51 -6.32
CA LEU A 159 -0.63 10.89 -5.92
C LEU A 159 -1.27 10.95 -4.54
N HIS A 160 -1.00 12.01 -3.77
CA HIS A 160 -1.72 12.27 -2.53
C HIS A 160 -3.18 12.66 -2.85
N SER A 161 -4.14 12.16 -2.09
CA SER A 161 -5.60 12.24 -2.41
C SER A 161 -6.19 13.65 -2.32
N ALA A 162 -5.44 14.59 -1.74
CA ALA A 162 -5.80 16.00 -1.64
C ALA A 162 -5.21 16.86 -2.78
N MET A 163 -4.45 16.27 -3.70
CA MET A 163 -3.85 16.97 -4.84
C MET A 163 -4.84 17.07 -6.01
N ASP A 164 -4.65 18.05 -6.90
CA ASP A 164 -5.49 18.26 -8.07
C ASP A 164 -5.12 17.24 -9.16
N ILE A 165 -5.78 16.08 -9.06
CA ILE A 165 -5.50 14.86 -9.81
C ILE A 165 -5.31 15.12 -11.30
N GLN A 166 -6.11 16.00 -11.92
CA GLN A 166 -6.11 16.19 -13.36
C GLN A 166 -4.91 17.03 -13.83
N SER A 167 -4.49 18.04 -13.06
CA SER A 167 -3.30 18.84 -13.36
C SER A 167 -2.01 18.04 -13.09
N ASP A 168 -2.02 17.27 -12.00
CA ASP A 168 -0.82 16.57 -11.53
C ASP A 168 -0.51 15.32 -12.34
N LEU A 169 -1.51 14.61 -12.86
CA LEU A 169 -1.31 13.44 -13.75
C LEU A 169 -0.48 13.77 -14.99
N LEU A 170 -0.59 15.00 -15.52
CA LEU A 170 0.10 15.45 -16.74
C LEU A 170 1.41 16.21 -16.46
N SER A 171 1.68 16.57 -15.19
CA SER A 171 2.86 17.35 -14.82
C SER A 171 4.01 16.44 -14.36
N PRO A 172 5.25 16.62 -14.83
CA PRO A 172 6.41 16.07 -14.14
C PRO A 172 6.49 16.74 -12.77
N GLN A 173 6.40 15.97 -11.68
CA GLN A 173 6.45 16.51 -10.32
C GLN A 173 7.71 17.38 -10.18
N THR A 174 7.52 18.67 -9.92
CA THR A 174 8.56 19.46 -9.28
C THR A 174 8.66 19.00 -7.83
N PRO A 175 9.86 18.88 -7.25
CA PRO A 175 10.02 18.50 -5.86
C PRO A 175 9.13 19.38 -4.97
N ILE A 176 8.44 18.77 -4.01
CA ILE A 176 7.67 19.48 -2.99
C ILE A 176 8.66 20.32 -2.17
N GLU A 177 8.92 21.55 -2.61
CA GLU A 177 9.62 22.57 -1.83
C GLU A 177 8.63 23.15 -0.81
N LYS A 178 9.04 22.92 0.45
CA LYS A 178 8.68 23.55 1.74
C LYS A 178 7.49 24.51 1.80
#